data_AF-A0A1D6IV28-F1
#
_entry.id   AF-A0A1D6IV28-F1
#
_cell.length_a   1.000
_cell.length_b   1.000
_cell.length_c   1.000
_cell.angle_alpha   90.00
_cell.angle_beta   90.00
_cell.angle_gamma   90.00
#
_symmetry.space_group_name_H-M   'P 1'
#
loop_
_entity.id
_entity.type
_entity.pdbx_description
1 polymer ?
#
loop_
_entity_poly.entity_id
_entity_poly.type
_entity_poly.pdbx_seq_one_letter_code
_entity_poly.pdbx_strand_id
1 'polypeptide(L)'
;MLPPRGWNSYDSFSWIVDENAYLQNAQIMTEKLLPHGYQYAVIDFLWYRKYVDGAYTDSYGFDNIDEWGRPFPDLQRFPSSRVDRGFSQIAMDTKEHQSKFHISVTNTDDTCLDASAGRRQTASEIRLPMFSACRWHAKQMWELNANGNLVSSYSRLCATVESRDEGGTSGGRAWIATGSEGEIYLAFFNLDSMSRKMTVQISDLGKVLGRNLLEKNPCSYTEVWSGKNFGPVKEEISAVVHSHGSMVFEIIC
;
A
#
# COMPACT_ATOMS: atom_id res chain seq x y z
N MET A 1 2.27 -13.80 5.97
CA MET A 1 2.45 -13.09 4.69
C MET A 1 2.71 -11.63 5.03
N LEU A 2 3.81 -11.05 4.55
CA LEU A 2 4.14 -9.64 4.81
C LEU A 2 3.37 -8.71 3.86
N PRO A 3 3.10 -7.45 4.24
CA PRO A 3 2.52 -6.47 3.33
C PRO A 3 3.35 -6.34 2.04
N PRO A 4 2.70 -6.17 0.87
CA PRO A 4 3.43 -5.94 -0.38
C PRO A 4 4.19 -4.61 -0.29
N ARG A 5 5.45 -4.60 -0.71
CA ARG A 5 6.32 -3.41 -0.75
C ARG A 5 6.85 -3.23 -2.16
N GLY A 6 6.74 -2.02 -2.68
CA GLY A 6 7.06 -1.77 -4.08
C GLY A 6 6.93 -0.31 -4.48
N TRP A 7 6.89 -0.09 -5.78
CA TRP A 7 6.70 1.19 -6.45
C TRP A 7 5.54 1.09 -7.44
N ASN A 8 4.79 2.17 -7.57
CA ASN A 8 3.69 2.33 -8.52
C ASN A 8 3.92 3.61 -9.33
N SER A 9 3.69 3.56 -10.64
CA SER A 9 3.95 4.70 -11.54
C SER A 9 3.01 5.90 -11.36
N TYR A 10 1.82 5.73 -10.76
CA TYR A 10 0.76 6.73 -10.74
C TYR A 10 1.19 8.08 -10.15
N ASP A 11 1.79 8.09 -8.96
CA ASP A 11 2.09 9.36 -8.26
C ASP A 11 3.14 10.21 -9.00
N SER A 12 3.98 9.58 -9.83
CA SER A 12 5.06 10.27 -10.57
C SER A 12 4.70 10.53 -12.03
N PHE A 13 4.02 9.58 -12.68
CA PHE A 13 3.79 9.57 -14.12
C PHE A 13 2.31 9.61 -14.49
N SER A 14 1.40 9.52 -13.52
CA SER A 14 -0.03 9.36 -13.77
C SER A 14 -0.25 8.26 -14.84
N TRP A 15 -0.94 8.57 -15.92
CA TRP A 15 -1.25 7.62 -16.99
C TRP A 15 -0.19 7.51 -18.10
N ILE A 16 0.87 8.33 -18.07
CA ILE A 16 1.80 8.52 -19.20
C ILE A 16 3.13 7.78 -19.08
N VAL A 17 3.28 6.88 -18.09
CA VAL A 17 4.50 6.07 -17.94
C VAL A 17 4.82 5.32 -19.25
N ASP A 18 6.11 5.28 -19.60
CA ASP A 18 6.64 4.53 -20.73
C ASP A 18 7.59 3.40 -20.29
N GLU A 19 7.95 2.54 -21.22
CA GLU A 19 8.79 1.36 -20.98
C GLU A 19 10.16 1.72 -20.39
N ASN A 20 10.79 2.77 -20.90
CA ASN A 20 12.12 3.18 -20.44
C ASN A 20 12.07 3.72 -19.01
N ALA A 21 11.10 4.59 -18.70
CA ALA A 21 10.88 5.09 -17.35
C ALA A 21 10.55 3.96 -16.36
N TYR A 22 9.72 3.00 -16.78
CA TYR A 22 9.39 1.82 -15.97
C TYR A 22 10.63 0.98 -15.68
N LEU A 23 11.41 0.62 -16.70
CA LEU A 23 12.60 -0.22 -16.55
C LEU A 23 13.66 0.45 -15.67
N GLN A 24 13.88 1.76 -15.81
CA GLN A 24 14.80 2.51 -14.94
C GLN A 24 14.35 2.50 -13.48
N ASN A 25 13.06 2.70 -13.19
CA ASN A 25 12.55 2.63 -11.82
C ASN A 25 12.63 1.21 -11.24
N ALA A 26 12.33 0.19 -12.05
CA ALA A 26 12.44 -1.20 -11.64
C ALA A 26 13.91 -1.59 -11.34
N GLN A 27 14.86 -1.10 -12.14
CA GLN A 27 16.29 -1.29 -11.89
C GLN A 27 16.72 -0.62 -10.58
N ILE A 28 16.34 0.64 -10.34
CA ILE A 28 16.68 1.34 -9.08
C ILE A 28 16.09 0.61 -7.87
N MET A 29 14.84 0.16 -7.95
CA MET A 29 14.22 -0.63 -6.88
C MET A 29 15.00 -1.92 -6.63
N THR A 30 15.40 -2.62 -7.69
CA THR A 30 16.19 -3.84 -7.59
C THR A 30 17.53 -3.59 -6.90
N GLU A 31 18.28 -2.60 -7.35
CA GLU A 31 19.62 -2.32 -6.84
C GLU A 31 19.61 -1.80 -5.41
N LYS A 32 18.61 -0.98 -5.04
CA LYS A 32 18.63 -0.23 -3.78
C LYS A 32 17.62 -0.70 -2.75
N LEU A 33 16.48 -1.24 -3.15
CA LEU A 33 15.34 -1.50 -2.27
C LEU A 33 15.00 -2.99 -2.13
N LEU A 34 15.43 -3.84 -3.07
CA LEU A 34 15.26 -5.29 -2.99
C LEU A 34 15.91 -5.91 -1.74
N PRO A 35 17.12 -5.49 -1.29
CA PRO A 35 17.69 -5.97 -0.02
C PRO A 35 16.82 -5.63 1.20
N HIS A 36 16.00 -4.59 1.09
CA HIS A 36 15.03 -4.17 2.11
C HIS A 36 13.62 -4.74 1.87
N GLY A 37 13.47 -5.60 0.86
CA GLY A 37 12.29 -6.39 0.54
C GLY A 37 11.17 -5.66 -0.21
N TYR A 38 11.52 -4.57 -0.93
CA TYR A 38 10.67 -3.99 -1.98
C TYR A 38 10.85 -4.81 -3.25
N GLN A 39 9.76 -5.37 -3.76
CA GLN A 39 9.81 -6.37 -4.83
C GLN A 39 8.76 -6.16 -5.92
N TYR A 40 7.83 -5.21 -5.77
CA TYR A 40 6.73 -5.01 -6.73
C TYR A 40 6.94 -3.73 -7.52
N ALA A 41 7.08 -3.83 -8.85
CA ALA A 41 7.05 -2.69 -9.75
C ALA A 41 5.71 -2.71 -10.51
N VAL A 42 4.93 -1.65 -10.39
CA VAL A 42 3.55 -1.59 -10.87
C VAL A 42 3.38 -0.52 -11.94
N ILE A 43 2.89 -0.91 -13.12
CA ILE A 43 2.42 0.00 -14.17
C ILE A 43 0.96 0.34 -13.88
N ASP A 44 0.68 1.62 -13.69
CA ASP A 44 -0.60 2.22 -13.32
C ASP A 44 -0.74 3.56 -14.05
N PHE A 45 -1.89 4.00 -14.55
CA PHE A 45 -3.03 3.27 -15.12
C PHE A 45 -3.11 3.67 -16.60
N LEU A 46 -4.11 3.18 -17.35
CA LEU A 46 -4.28 3.50 -18.78
C LEU A 46 -3.04 3.26 -19.64
N TRP A 47 -2.23 2.24 -19.33
CA TRP A 47 -1.09 1.79 -20.15
C TRP A 47 -1.49 1.42 -21.59
N TYR A 48 -2.79 1.18 -21.83
CA TYR A 48 -3.39 0.92 -23.14
C TYR A 48 -3.88 2.16 -23.87
N ARG A 49 -4.00 3.34 -23.23
CA ARG A 49 -4.43 4.57 -23.90
C ARG A 49 -3.33 5.12 -24.79
N LYS A 50 -3.67 5.45 -26.04
CA LYS A 50 -2.72 6.06 -26.98
C LYS A 50 -2.21 7.39 -26.45
N TYR A 51 -0.89 7.57 -26.46
CA TYR A 51 -0.28 8.86 -26.12
C TYR A 51 -0.22 9.75 -27.37
N VAL A 52 -1.33 10.41 -27.66
CA VAL A 52 -1.52 11.29 -28.82
C VAL A 52 -2.21 12.59 -28.41
N ASP A 53 -2.07 13.63 -29.22
CA ASP A 53 -2.74 14.92 -28.98
C ASP A 53 -4.26 14.72 -28.84
N GLY A 54 -4.81 15.27 -27.76
CA GLY A 54 -6.24 15.17 -27.43
C GLY A 54 -6.63 13.95 -26.57
N ALA A 55 -5.71 13.03 -26.28
CA ALA A 55 -5.93 11.96 -25.32
C ALA A 55 -5.57 12.40 -23.90
N TYR A 56 -6.52 12.27 -22.97
CA TYR A 56 -6.38 12.54 -21.54
C TYR A 56 -6.96 11.39 -20.70
N THR A 57 -6.93 11.52 -19.38
CA THR A 57 -7.42 10.50 -18.43
C THR A 57 -8.90 10.17 -18.56
N ASP A 58 -9.72 11.09 -19.07
CA ASP A 58 -11.17 10.97 -19.24
C ASP A 58 -11.61 10.80 -20.72
N SER A 59 -10.65 10.67 -21.63
CA SER A 59 -10.93 10.62 -23.07
C SER A 59 -11.39 9.23 -23.53
N TYR A 60 -12.40 9.20 -24.39
CA TYR A 60 -12.91 7.98 -25.02
C TYR A 60 -12.37 7.82 -26.45
N GLY A 61 -12.29 6.58 -26.94
CA GLY A 61 -11.91 6.27 -28.32
C GLY A 61 -10.40 6.24 -28.61
N PHE A 62 -9.57 6.51 -27.60
CA PHE A 62 -8.10 6.47 -27.71
C PHE A 62 -7.49 5.16 -27.17
N ASP A 63 -8.30 4.23 -26.69
CA ASP A 63 -7.82 3.01 -26.07
C ASP A 63 -7.41 1.97 -27.12
N ASN A 64 -6.23 1.38 -26.94
CA ASN A 64 -5.75 0.27 -27.76
C ASN A 64 -6.45 -1.01 -27.31
N ILE A 65 -7.40 -1.47 -28.12
CA ILE A 65 -8.22 -2.65 -27.85
C ILE A 65 -8.09 -3.61 -29.03
N ASP A 66 -7.85 -4.90 -28.76
CA ASP A 66 -7.75 -5.92 -29.80
C ASP A 66 -9.12 -6.41 -30.31
N GLU A 67 -9.11 -7.28 -31.31
CA GLU A 67 -10.32 -7.88 -31.91
C GLU A 67 -11.16 -8.70 -30.92
N TRP A 68 -10.63 -8.97 -29.72
CA TRP A 68 -11.27 -9.72 -28.65
C TRP A 68 -11.75 -8.80 -27.51
N GLY A 69 -11.65 -7.48 -27.66
CA GLY A 69 -12.03 -6.51 -26.64
C GLY A 69 -11.00 -6.31 -25.52
N ARG A 70 -9.80 -6.90 -25.63
CA ARG A 70 -8.77 -6.81 -24.59
C ARG A 70 -7.94 -5.53 -24.80
N PRO A 71 -7.73 -4.72 -23.74
CA PRO A 71 -6.76 -3.64 -23.82
C PRO A 71 -5.36 -4.22 -24.01
N PHE A 72 -4.56 -3.59 -24.87
CA PHE A 72 -3.15 -3.91 -25.06
C PHE A 72 -2.28 -2.65 -24.94
N PRO A 73 -0.98 -2.75 -24.62
CA PRO A 73 -0.16 -1.58 -24.33
C PRO A 73 -0.04 -0.65 -25.51
N ASP A 74 0.02 0.64 -25.22
CA ASP A 74 0.32 1.63 -26.24
C ASP A 74 1.71 1.38 -26.83
N LEU A 75 1.79 0.90 -28.06
CA LEU A 75 3.02 0.43 -28.72
C LEU A 75 4.04 1.54 -29.01
N GLN A 76 3.65 2.79 -28.79
CA GLN A 76 4.55 3.94 -28.79
C GLN A 76 5.24 4.10 -27.43
N ARG A 77 4.50 3.95 -26.32
CA ARG A 77 5.05 3.98 -24.96
C ARG A 77 5.73 2.67 -24.55
N PHE A 78 5.28 1.54 -25.07
CA PHE A 78 5.81 0.21 -24.80
C PHE A 78 6.23 -0.49 -26.10
N PRO A 79 7.38 -0.13 -26.69
CA PRO A 79 7.83 -0.70 -27.95
C PRO A 79 8.05 -2.21 -27.93
N SER A 80 8.47 -2.79 -26.80
CA SER A 80 8.67 -4.25 -26.68
C SER A 80 7.37 -5.04 -26.83
N SER A 81 6.23 -4.43 -26.50
CA SER A 81 4.89 -4.99 -26.68
C SER A 81 4.50 -5.18 -28.14
N ARG A 82 5.28 -4.68 -29.12
CA ARG A 82 5.01 -4.92 -30.55
C ARG A 82 5.12 -6.40 -30.94
N VAL A 83 5.83 -7.21 -30.13
CA VAL A 83 6.05 -8.64 -30.37
C VAL A 83 4.79 -9.46 -30.11
N ASP A 84 4.13 -9.25 -28.97
CA ASP A 84 3.04 -10.10 -28.47
C ASP A 84 1.76 -9.32 -28.14
N ARG A 85 1.76 -7.99 -28.31
CA ARG A 85 0.74 -7.06 -27.79
C ARG A 85 0.49 -7.23 -26.30
N GLY A 86 1.56 -7.51 -25.55
CA GLY A 86 1.52 -7.72 -24.12
C GLY A 86 2.79 -7.21 -23.44
N PHE A 87 2.95 -7.57 -22.18
CA PHE A 87 4.11 -7.19 -21.38
C PHE A 87 5.08 -8.35 -21.18
N SER A 88 5.05 -9.39 -22.02
CA SER A 88 5.90 -10.57 -21.79
C SER A 88 7.38 -10.20 -21.81
N GLN A 89 7.79 -9.29 -22.70
CA GLN A 89 9.18 -8.84 -22.82
C GLN A 89 9.63 -8.07 -21.57
N ILE A 90 8.84 -7.09 -21.13
CA ILE A 90 9.11 -6.33 -19.88
C ILE A 90 9.14 -7.26 -18.66
N ALA A 91 8.24 -8.26 -18.61
CA ALA A 91 8.20 -9.25 -17.54
C ALA A 91 9.40 -10.23 -17.56
N MET A 92 10.02 -10.46 -18.72
CA MET A 92 11.24 -11.26 -18.85
C MET A 92 12.47 -10.44 -18.43
N ASP A 93 12.59 -9.19 -18.86
CA ASP A 93 13.70 -8.30 -18.49
C ASP A 93 13.71 -8.02 -16.97
N THR A 94 12.54 -7.80 -16.37
CA THR A 94 12.42 -7.62 -14.90
C THR A 94 12.73 -8.88 -14.09
N LYS A 95 12.56 -10.08 -14.67
CA LYS A 95 12.98 -11.34 -14.03
C LYS A 95 14.49 -11.50 -13.99
N GLU A 96 15.22 -10.96 -14.97
CA GLU A 96 16.68 -10.84 -14.93
C GLU A 96 17.13 -9.92 -13.77
N HIS A 97 16.23 -9.05 -13.29
CA HIS A 97 16.43 -8.13 -12.18
C HIS A 97 15.72 -8.56 -10.88
N GLN A 98 15.27 -9.81 -10.72
CA GLN A 98 14.66 -10.34 -9.48
C GLN A 98 13.44 -9.54 -8.94
N SER A 99 12.87 -8.63 -9.72
CA SER A 99 11.68 -7.85 -9.35
C SER A 99 10.40 -8.49 -9.90
N LYS A 100 9.28 -8.33 -9.18
CA LYS A 100 7.97 -8.87 -9.57
C LYS A 100 7.18 -7.82 -10.35
N PHE A 101 7.07 -8.03 -11.66
CA PHE A 101 6.24 -7.23 -12.57
C PHE A 101 4.74 -7.39 -12.27
N HIS A 102 4.02 -6.27 -12.08
CA HIS A 102 2.56 -6.24 -11.93
C HIS A 102 1.95 -5.12 -12.79
N ILE A 103 0.73 -5.34 -13.28
CA ILE A 103 -0.05 -4.37 -14.03
C ILE A 103 -1.27 -3.99 -13.19
N SER A 104 -1.55 -2.69 -13.10
CA SER A 104 -2.78 -2.15 -12.57
C SER A 104 -3.72 -1.83 -13.73
N VAL A 105 -4.99 -2.22 -13.61
CA VAL A 105 -6.07 -1.84 -14.53
C VAL A 105 -7.15 -1.22 -13.68
N THR A 106 -7.12 0.10 -13.57
CA THR A 106 -8.16 0.90 -12.94
C THR A 106 -8.79 1.72 -14.05
N ASN A 107 -10.01 1.36 -14.46
CA ASN A 107 -10.88 2.34 -15.07
C ASN A 107 -11.68 2.96 -13.93
N THR A 108 -11.76 4.29 -13.87
CA THR A 108 -12.62 4.98 -12.91
C THR A 108 -14.03 4.41 -13.04
N ASP A 109 -14.56 3.93 -11.93
CA ASP A 109 -15.85 3.25 -11.74
C ASP A 109 -15.83 1.73 -12.02
N ASP A 110 -15.56 1.01 -10.93
CA ASP A 110 -15.96 -0.39 -10.65
C ASP A 110 -15.58 -1.48 -11.65
N THR A 111 -14.67 -1.29 -12.61
CA THR A 111 -14.53 -2.25 -13.72
C THR A 111 -13.17 -2.96 -13.75
N CYS A 112 -13.15 -4.27 -13.46
CA CYS A 112 -11.96 -5.14 -13.56
C CYS A 112 -12.02 -6.02 -14.80
N LEU A 113 -10.85 -6.33 -15.36
CA LEU A 113 -10.69 -7.24 -16.48
C LEU A 113 -11.00 -8.69 -16.06
N ASP A 114 -12.05 -9.30 -16.61
CA ASP A 114 -12.38 -10.70 -16.34
C ASP A 114 -11.34 -11.64 -17.00
N ALA A 115 -10.67 -12.49 -16.20
CA ALA A 115 -9.74 -13.49 -16.69
C ALA A 115 -10.42 -14.88 -16.71
N SER A 116 -10.70 -15.40 -17.91
CA SER A 116 -11.20 -16.77 -18.10
C SER A 116 -10.08 -17.78 -17.87
N ALA A 117 -10.18 -18.57 -16.79
CA ALA A 117 -9.17 -19.56 -16.40
C ALA A 117 -9.12 -20.81 -17.30
N GLY A 118 -10.02 -20.97 -18.28
CA GLY A 118 -10.16 -22.25 -19.00
C GLY A 118 -10.55 -22.20 -20.47
N ARG A 119 -10.83 -21.02 -21.04
CA ARG A 119 -11.25 -20.91 -22.45
C ARG A 119 -11.01 -19.51 -23.01
N ARG A 120 -10.44 -19.42 -24.22
CA ARG A 120 -10.44 -18.17 -25.01
C ARG A 120 -11.87 -17.88 -25.50
N GLN A 121 -12.38 -16.68 -25.24
CA GLN A 121 -13.71 -16.24 -25.71
C GLN A 121 -13.55 -15.25 -26.86
N THR A 122 -14.50 -15.26 -27.80
CA THR A 122 -14.52 -14.35 -28.93
C THR A 122 -15.29 -13.05 -28.64
N ALA A 123 -14.99 -11.92 -29.29
CA ALA A 123 -15.73 -10.66 -29.08
C ALA A 123 -17.23 -10.80 -29.38
N SER A 124 -17.60 -11.72 -30.28
CA SER A 124 -18.98 -12.08 -30.59
C SER A 124 -19.67 -12.93 -29.49
N GLU A 125 -18.90 -13.57 -28.61
CA GLU A 125 -19.40 -14.39 -27.49
C GLU A 125 -19.61 -13.57 -26.20
N ILE A 126 -19.03 -12.38 -26.13
CA ILE A 126 -19.12 -11.45 -25.00
C ILE A 126 -20.54 -10.82 -24.99
N ARG A 127 -21.48 -11.48 -24.31
CA ARG A 127 -22.86 -10.98 -24.10
C ARG A 127 -23.02 -10.08 -22.86
N LEU A 128 -21.98 -9.97 -22.04
CA LEU A 128 -21.90 -9.14 -20.84
C LEU A 128 -20.72 -8.17 -21.00
N PRO A 129 -20.71 -6.98 -20.37
CA PRO A 129 -19.53 -6.12 -20.43
C PRO A 129 -18.31 -6.92 -19.96
N MET A 130 -17.24 -6.88 -20.76
CA MET A 130 -15.95 -7.55 -20.54
C MET A 130 -15.26 -7.14 -19.22
N PHE A 131 -15.83 -6.12 -18.60
CA PHE A 131 -15.50 -5.64 -17.29
C PHE A 131 -16.59 -6.07 -16.32
N SER A 132 -16.20 -6.86 -15.32
CA SER A 132 -17.04 -7.14 -14.17
C SER A 132 -16.78 -6.10 -13.07
N ALA A 133 -17.73 -5.95 -12.15
CA ALA A 133 -17.48 -5.22 -10.91
C ALA A 133 -16.15 -5.70 -10.32
N CYS A 134 -15.18 -4.80 -10.09
CA CYS A 134 -13.89 -5.19 -9.53
C CYS A 134 -14.08 -6.03 -8.28
N ARG A 135 -13.84 -7.34 -8.41
CA ARG A 135 -13.66 -8.19 -7.24
C ARG A 135 -12.27 -7.90 -6.72
N TRP A 136 -12.18 -6.86 -5.92
CA TRP A 136 -11.01 -6.62 -5.11
C TRP A 136 -10.65 -7.94 -4.43
N HIS A 137 -9.50 -8.52 -4.74
CA HIS A 137 -8.93 -9.63 -3.97
C HIS A 137 -8.36 -9.03 -2.66
N ALA A 138 -9.19 -8.53 -1.74
CA ALA A 138 -10.09 -9.19 -0.77
C ALA A 138 -9.47 -9.40 0.62
N LYS A 139 -8.20 -9.07 0.85
CA LYS A 139 -7.58 -9.27 2.19
C LYS A 139 -7.03 -8.03 2.87
N GLN A 140 -6.99 -6.86 2.22
CA GLN A 140 -6.35 -5.67 2.80
C GLN A 140 -7.09 -4.35 2.57
N MET A 141 -8.36 -4.43 2.15
CA MET A 141 -9.17 -3.22 2.03
C MET A 141 -9.90 -2.91 3.29
N TRP A 142 -9.77 -1.67 3.66
CA TRP A 142 -10.41 -1.08 4.79
C TRP A 142 -10.99 0.24 4.32
N GLU A 143 -12.32 0.34 4.36
CA GLU A 143 -13.05 1.55 4.01
C GLU A 143 -13.38 2.30 5.30
N LEU A 144 -13.01 3.59 5.35
CA LEU A 144 -13.45 4.46 6.43
C LEU A 144 -14.83 5.01 6.06
N ASN A 145 -15.87 4.60 6.78
CA ASN A 145 -17.21 5.13 6.51
C ASN A 145 -17.44 6.50 7.16
N ALA A 146 -18.51 7.19 6.76
CA ALA A 146 -18.88 8.52 7.27
C ALA A 146 -19.08 8.58 8.80
N ASN A 147 -19.24 7.43 9.46
CA ASN A 147 -19.38 7.30 10.90
C ASN A 147 -18.03 7.04 11.61
N GLY A 148 -16.91 7.09 10.89
CA GLY A 148 -15.56 6.90 11.42
C GLY A 148 -15.16 5.44 11.67
N ASN A 149 -15.93 4.46 11.18
CA ASN A 149 -15.58 3.06 11.34
C ASN A 149 -14.74 2.57 10.17
N LEU A 150 -13.72 1.77 10.49
CA LEU A 150 -12.89 1.12 9.49
C LEU A 150 -13.48 -0.27 9.20
N VAL A 151 -14.14 -0.41 8.06
CA VAL A 151 -14.90 -1.61 7.72
C VAL A 151 -14.19 -2.39 6.64
N SER A 152 -13.97 -3.68 6.88
CA SER A 152 -13.55 -4.60 5.83
C SER A 152 -14.78 -5.23 5.20
N SER A 153 -15.00 -4.98 3.91
CA SER A 153 -16.13 -5.53 3.15
C SER A 153 -16.11 -7.06 3.05
N TYR A 154 -14.98 -7.70 3.36
CA TYR A 154 -14.77 -9.14 3.19
C TYR A 154 -14.93 -9.95 4.48
N SER A 155 -14.33 -9.52 5.60
CA SER A 155 -14.38 -10.29 6.85
C SER A 155 -15.73 -10.21 7.56
N ARG A 156 -16.58 -9.23 7.18
CA ARG A 156 -17.74 -8.77 7.97
C ARG A 156 -17.38 -8.35 9.40
N LEU A 157 -16.09 -8.25 9.69
CA LEU A 157 -15.56 -7.73 10.94
C LEU A 157 -15.27 -6.25 10.71
N CYS A 158 -15.86 -5.41 11.55
CA CYS A 158 -15.49 -4.01 11.64
C CYS A 158 -14.29 -3.90 12.56
N ALA A 159 -13.25 -3.16 12.16
CA ALA A 159 -12.32 -2.61 13.14
C ALA A 159 -13.06 -1.45 13.80
N THR A 160 -13.70 -1.74 14.93
CA THR A 160 -14.36 -0.74 15.76
C THR A 160 -13.31 0.00 16.55
N VAL A 161 -13.15 1.29 16.26
CA VAL A 161 -12.53 2.21 17.20
C VAL A 161 -13.53 2.36 18.33
N GLU A 162 -13.29 1.70 19.46
CA GLU A 162 -13.99 2.03 20.70
C GLU A 162 -13.54 3.44 21.10
N SER A 163 -14.28 4.46 20.69
CA SER A 163 -14.16 5.79 21.26
C SER A 163 -14.68 5.69 22.69
N ARG A 164 -13.80 5.35 23.62
CA ARG A 164 -14.01 5.80 25.00
C ARG A 164 -13.87 7.31 24.95
N ASP A 165 -14.88 8.02 25.45
CA ASP A 165 -14.80 9.46 25.74
C ASP A 165 -13.75 9.70 26.85
N GLU A 166 -12.50 9.36 26.56
CA GLU A 166 -11.35 9.94 27.23
C GLU A 166 -11.00 11.15 26.37
N GLY A 167 -11.63 12.27 26.70
CA GLY A 167 -11.62 13.53 25.97
C GLY A 167 -10.42 13.68 25.06
N GLY A 168 -10.65 13.50 23.76
CA GLY A 168 -9.60 13.52 22.75
C GLY A 168 -8.80 14.79 22.89
N THR A 169 -7.60 14.67 23.45
CA THR A 169 -6.68 15.79 23.54
C THR A 169 -6.35 16.18 22.11
N SER A 170 -6.86 17.33 21.69
CA SER A 170 -6.49 17.92 20.41
C SER A 170 -4.97 17.98 20.34
N GLY A 171 -4.39 17.33 19.34
CA GLY A 171 -2.99 17.52 18.98
C GLY A 171 -2.04 16.31 19.09
N GLY A 172 -2.42 15.23 19.78
CA GLY A 172 -1.57 14.04 19.88
C GLY A 172 -2.32 12.74 19.59
N ARG A 173 -1.67 11.80 18.89
CA ARG A 173 -2.15 10.43 18.72
C ARG A 173 -1.05 9.44 19.06
N ALA A 174 -1.41 8.37 19.77
CA ALA A 174 -0.53 7.23 20.00
C ALA A 174 -1.14 5.98 19.35
N TRP A 175 -0.30 5.17 18.71
CA TRP A 175 -0.67 3.89 18.13
C TRP A 175 0.19 2.79 18.74
N ILE A 176 -0.39 1.61 18.88
CA ILE A 176 0.32 0.44 19.38
C ILE A 176 0.13 -0.72 18.40
N ALA A 177 1.20 -1.49 18.18
CA ALA A 177 1.19 -2.69 17.37
C ALA A 177 2.04 -3.77 18.04
N THR A 178 1.76 -5.03 17.71
CA THR A 178 2.55 -6.18 18.15
C THR A 178 3.17 -6.89 16.95
N GLY A 179 4.44 -7.28 17.10
CA GLY A 179 5.16 -8.11 16.16
C GLY A 179 4.79 -9.59 16.30
N SER A 180 5.22 -10.40 15.33
CA SER A 180 4.92 -11.84 15.34
C SER A 180 5.70 -12.61 16.41
N GLU A 181 6.81 -12.08 16.89
CA GLU A 181 7.65 -12.70 17.92
C GLU A 181 7.40 -12.10 19.32
N GLY A 182 6.37 -11.26 19.45
CA GLY A 182 5.97 -10.63 20.71
C GLY A 182 6.57 -9.24 20.94
N GLU A 183 7.23 -8.65 19.94
CA GLU A 183 7.69 -7.26 19.99
C GLU A 183 6.50 -6.31 20.16
N ILE A 184 6.69 -5.23 20.91
CA ILE A 184 5.67 -4.19 21.07
C ILE A 184 6.20 -2.91 20.43
N TYR A 185 5.42 -2.32 19.53
CA TYR A 185 5.72 -1.03 18.93
C TYR A 185 4.74 0.03 19.43
N LEU A 186 5.28 1.15 19.90
CA LEU A 186 4.52 2.35 20.29
C LEU A 186 4.92 3.51 19.39
N ALA A 187 3.96 4.07 18.65
CA ALA A 187 4.17 5.22 17.77
C ALA A 187 3.45 6.45 18.30
N PHE A 188 4.17 7.55 18.46
CA PHE A 188 3.63 8.88 18.73
C PHE A 188 3.53 9.68 17.43
N PHE A 189 2.40 10.36 17.26
CA PHE A 189 2.13 11.29 16.17
C PHE A 189 1.69 12.63 16.77
N ASN A 190 2.51 13.66 16.55
CA ASN A 190 2.15 15.01 16.88
C ASN A 190 1.36 15.61 15.71
N LEU A 191 0.09 15.93 15.93
CA LEU A 191 -0.78 16.53 14.91
C LEU A 191 -0.76 18.06 14.96
N ASP A 192 -0.08 18.66 15.94
CA ASP A 192 0.02 20.10 16.10
C ASP A 192 1.18 20.71 15.31
N SER A 193 1.07 22.02 15.12
CA SER A 193 2.10 22.85 14.51
C SER A 193 3.24 23.24 15.47
N MET A 194 3.18 22.84 16.75
CA MET A 194 4.23 23.09 17.75
C MET A 194 4.77 21.78 18.32
N SER A 195 6.01 21.78 18.81
CA SER A 195 6.57 20.60 19.49
C SER A 195 5.75 20.28 20.74
N ARG A 196 5.46 18.99 20.94
CA ARG A 196 4.61 18.50 22.03
C ARG A 196 5.33 17.41 22.81
N LYS A 197 5.29 17.49 24.14
CA LYS A 197 5.63 16.35 25.00
C LYS A 197 4.47 15.36 24.96
N MET A 198 4.72 14.18 24.44
CA MET A 198 3.77 13.07 24.39
C MET A 198 4.17 12.03 25.43
N THR A 199 3.19 11.48 26.13
CA THR A 199 3.38 10.54 27.24
C THR A 199 2.32 9.46 27.16
N VAL A 200 2.72 8.20 27.37
CA VAL A 200 1.82 7.06 27.56
C VAL A 200 2.23 6.30 28.81
N GLN A 201 1.25 5.93 29.63
CA GLN A 201 1.47 5.11 30.83
C GLN A 201 1.57 3.63 30.46
N ILE A 202 2.48 2.89 31.12
CA ILE A 202 2.61 1.44 30.93
C ILE A 202 1.32 0.71 31.33
N SER A 203 0.59 1.22 32.33
CA SER A 203 -0.70 0.67 32.73
C SER A 203 -1.76 0.74 31.60
N ASP A 204 -1.68 1.74 30.73
CA ASP A 204 -2.57 1.87 29.56
C ASP A 204 -2.18 0.88 28.46
N LEU A 205 -0.88 0.65 28.24
CA LEU A 205 -0.42 -0.41 27.33
C LEU A 205 -0.93 -1.78 27.79
N GLY A 206 -0.93 -2.06 29.09
CA GLY A 206 -1.43 -3.31 29.67
C GLY A 206 -2.93 -3.55 29.49
N LYS A 207 -3.72 -2.48 29.34
CA LYS A 207 -5.15 -2.59 28.99
C LYS A 207 -5.35 -3.08 27.56
N VAL A 208 -4.44 -2.72 26.64
CA VAL A 208 -4.56 -3.03 25.21
C VAL A 208 -3.90 -4.37 24.84
N LEU A 209 -2.73 -4.67 25.42
CA LEU A 209 -1.95 -5.88 25.12
C LEU A 209 -2.37 -7.12 25.93
N GLY A 210 -3.19 -6.92 26.98
CA GLY A 210 -3.51 -7.95 27.96
C GLY A 210 -2.47 -8.00 29.10
N ARG A 211 -2.97 -8.03 30.35
CA ARG A 211 -2.17 -7.87 31.59
C ARG A 211 -0.95 -8.81 31.72
N ASN A 212 -1.00 -9.98 31.08
CA ASN A 212 0.03 -11.01 31.24
C ASN A 212 1.37 -10.68 30.57
N LEU A 213 1.43 -9.73 29.62
CA LEU A 213 2.66 -9.42 28.88
C LEU A 213 3.63 -8.50 29.65
N LEU A 214 3.12 -7.64 30.54
CA LEU A 214 3.88 -6.56 31.17
C LEU A 214 4.23 -6.82 32.65
N GLU A 215 3.57 -7.77 33.31
CA GLU A 215 3.74 -7.99 34.76
C GLU A 215 4.98 -8.79 35.15
N LYS A 216 5.70 -9.40 34.19
CA LYS A 216 6.76 -10.38 34.52
C LYS A 216 8.20 -9.87 34.45
N ASN A 217 8.51 -8.82 33.69
CA ASN A 217 9.89 -8.38 33.45
C ASN A 217 10.02 -6.84 33.40
N PRO A 218 11.19 -6.28 33.79
CA PRO A 218 11.49 -4.87 33.53
C PRO A 218 11.61 -4.66 32.01
N CYS A 219 10.60 -4.02 31.43
CA CYS A 219 10.62 -3.68 30.01
C CYS A 219 11.67 -2.60 29.73
N SER A 220 12.40 -2.70 28.62
CA SER A 220 13.22 -1.62 28.09
C SER A 220 12.67 -1.13 26.77
N TYR A 221 13.01 0.10 26.38
CA TYR A 221 12.52 0.66 25.12
C TYR A 221 13.59 1.43 24.36
N THR A 222 13.54 1.30 23.04
CA THR A 222 14.49 1.90 22.09
C THR A 222 13.72 2.70 21.06
N GLU A 223 14.14 3.92 20.77
CA GLU A 223 13.58 4.71 19.67
C GLU A 223 14.16 4.22 18.33
N VAL A 224 13.27 3.83 17.41
CA VAL A 224 13.59 3.02 16.24
C VAL A 224 14.51 3.73 15.25
N TRP A 225 14.37 5.05 15.06
CA TRP A 225 15.14 5.78 14.05
C TRP A 225 16.53 6.20 14.53
N SER A 226 16.66 6.66 15.76
CA SER A 226 17.95 7.06 16.35
C SER A 226 18.71 5.88 16.97
N GLY A 227 18.05 4.76 17.24
CA GLY A 227 18.61 3.63 17.98
C GLY A 227 18.87 3.94 19.46
N LYS A 228 18.39 5.08 19.97
CA LYS A 228 18.60 5.49 21.35
C LYS A 228 17.80 4.59 22.28
N ASN A 229 18.50 3.82 23.10
CA ASN A 229 17.92 3.02 24.18
C ASN A 229 17.71 3.91 25.42
N PHE A 230 16.52 3.85 26.01
CA PHE A 230 16.13 4.64 27.17
C PHE A 230 16.16 3.85 28.49
N GLY A 231 16.58 2.59 28.45
CA GLY A 231 16.71 1.71 29.61
C GLY A 231 15.36 1.19 30.11
N PRO A 232 15.29 0.72 31.37
CA PRO A 232 14.08 0.12 31.92
C PRO A 232 12.98 1.16 32.11
N VAL A 233 11.76 0.84 31.64
CA VAL A 233 10.58 1.66 31.87
C VAL A 233 10.19 1.57 33.34
N LYS A 234 9.91 2.72 33.96
CA LYS A 234 9.38 2.79 35.32
C LYS A 234 7.86 2.81 35.34
N GLU A 235 7.27 3.87 34.81
CA GLU A 235 5.81 4.12 34.86
C GLU A 235 5.26 4.61 33.51
N GLU A 236 6.01 5.51 32.85
CA GLU A 236 5.63 6.13 31.59
C GLU A 236 6.72 6.05 30.53
N ILE A 237 6.30 6.08 29.27
CA ILE A 237 7.15 6.39 28.12
C ILE A 237 6.79 7.81 27.70
N SER A 238 7.76 8.73 27.71
CA SER A 238 7.56 10.10 27.25
C SER A 238 8.66 10.59 26.31
N ALA A 239 8.26 11.41 25.34
CA ALA A 239 9.17 12.02 24.39
C ALA A 239 8.62 13.36 23.87
N VAL A 240 9.53 14.27 23.50
CA VAL A 240 9.17 15.51 22.81
C VAL A 240 9.15 15.22 21.32
N VAL A 241 7.97 15.26 20.70
CA VAL A 241 7.77 15.06 19.27
C VAL A 241 7.63 16.42 18.62
N HIS A 242 8.45 16.70 17.61
CA HIS A 242 8.40 17.96 16.88
C HIS A 242 7.07 18.17 16.14
N SER A 243 6.82 19.40 15.71
CA SER A 243 5.64 19.79 14.92
C SER A 243 5.42 18.82 13.75
N HIS A 244 4.19 18.30 13.63
CA HIS A 244 3.80 17.29 12.62
C HIS A 244 4.69 16.03 12.56
N GLY A 245 5.50 15.80 13.60
CA GLY A 245 6.47 14.73 13.67
C GLY A 245 5.89 13.41 14.18
N SER A 246 6.68 12.35 14.04
CA SER A 246 6.42 11.07 14.68
C SER A 246 7.65 10.56 15.41
N MET A 247 7.44 9.67 16.38
CA MET A 247 8.49 8.91 17.09
C MET A 247 7.98 7.48 17.28
N VAL A 248 8.79 6.47 16.99
CA VAL A 248 8.42 5.06 17.17
C VAL A 248 9.38 4.42 18.16
N PHE A 249 8.82 3.70 19.12
CA PHE A 249 9.55 2.96 20.13
C PHE A 249 9.29 1.48 19.97
N GLU A 250 10.35 0.68 20.01
CA GLU A 250 10.30 -0.75 20.22
C GLU A 250 10.46 -1.02 21.72
N ILE A 251 9.51 -1.74 22.30
CA ILE A 251 9.44 -2.07 23.72
C ILE A 251 9.67 -3.58 23.83
N ILE A 252 10.66 -3.95 24.65
CA ILE A 252 11.05 -5.33 24.91
C ILE A 252 10.87 -5.59 26.40
N CYS A 253 9.98 -6.53 26.71
CA CYS A 253 9.74 -7.14 28.01
C CYS A 253 10.03 -8.65 27.88
#